data_AF-A0A087CV06-F1
#
_entry.id   AF-A0A087CV06-F1
#
_cell.length_a   1.000
_cell.length_b   1.000
_cell.length_c   1.000
_cell.angle_alpha   90.00
_cell.angle_beta   90.00
_cell.angle_gamma   90.00
#
_symmetry.space_group_name_H-M   'P 1'
#
loop_
_entity.id
_entity.type
_entity.pdbx_description
1 polymer ?
#
loop_
_entity_poly.entity_id
_entity_poly.type
_entity_poly.pdbx_seq_one_letter_code
_entity_poly.pdbx_strand_id
1 'polypeptide(L)'
;MTKLIILRGLPASGKSTWARQWAEDPANTWPHCVVSLDAIRLMIAGAAQNRERMRSKYGRRFEDLVVSMGRHMIADALDAGWDVVADAQHANPAYANELARLAVLHGALWETRDFDVPLEELLRRNAERDEENRVPEDYIRESWKRFHVVMFRPLTPGDPNGNLLERMHADPYVRVMHVRGERDVFACNFTSEAFRKGRWNERTINARGLFVDDEGRVVQRGFEKFFAVDETEQTAFDKVVAYGDEHPGAFPVRVERKENGFLGLVGAAGERGRFRFWSKSGQTDYSALIERLFPSDPTVRERLWQLLHEWNVTAAFEVIDVESDRHIVGYERSGLRMLHLIRNQETFSIDYGHEPEFASAGGFAKPEVVAVCNTSQEVAQAIDDARRTDREGVVLYFADGWMVKVKSERYRLVKSLRPLLQRVVLRGRPINKSGETADLVRAVIDYAHDHDMDLTYRRQIFGERDVDMTKVGDILRLLGRG
;
A
#
# COMPACT_ATOMS: atom_id res chain seq x y z
N MET A 1 -6.14 -26.35 25.79
CA MET A 1 -5.91 -25.66 24.50
C MET A 1 -4.68 -24.82 24.70
N THR A 2 -3.69 -24.97 23.83
CA THR A 2 -2.39 -24.32 23.94
C THR A 2 -2.51 -22.80 23.90
N LYS A 3 -1.60 -22.09 24.57
CA LYS A 3 -1.65 -20.63 24.71
C LYS A 3 -0.33 -19.93 24.37
N LEU A 4 -0.41 -18.85 23.60
CA LEU A 4 0.68 -17.90 23.37
C LEU A 4 0.49 -16.62 24.21
N ILE A 5 1.43 -16.31 25.08
CA ILE A 5 1.48 -15.08 25.87
C ILE A 5 2.49 -14.11 25.26
N ILE A 6 2.02 -12.98 24.75
CA ILE A 6 2.86 -11.98 24.06
C ILE A 6 3.21 -10.86 25.03
N LEU A 7 4.49 -10.72 25.38
CA LEU A 7 4.92 -9.65 26.29
C LEU A 7 5.04 -8.32 25.55
N ARG A 8 4.47 -7.23 26.09
CA ARG A 8 4.60 -5.88 25.51
C ARG A 8 5.15 -4.91 26.54
N GLY A 9 6.23 -4.22 26.20
CA GLY A 9 6.84 -3.24 27.09
C GLY A 9 8.27 -2.86 26.71
N LEU A 10 8.72 -1.68 27.12
CA LEU A 10 10.06 -1.16 26.82
C LEU A 10 11.17 -1.82 27.67
N PRO A 11 12.46 -1.66 27.34
CA PRO A 11 13.55 -2.11 28.22
C PRO A 11 13.35 -1.60 29.65
N ALA A 12 13.75 -2.40 30.64
CA ALA A 12 13.55 -2.11 32.07
C ALA A 12 12.10 -2.20 32.60
N SER A 13 11.12 -2.57 31.78
CA SER A 13 9.73 -2.72 32.24
C SER A 13 9.43 -3.96 33.11
N GLY A 14 10.35 -4.94 33.16
CA GLY A 14 10.19 -6.17 33.97
C GLY A 14 9.75 -7.43 33.22
N LYS A 15 9.52 -7.35 31.90
CA LYS A 15 9.09 -8.48 31.04
C LYS A 15 9.88 -9.78 31.26
N SER A 16 11.19 -9.76 31.02
CA SER A 16 12.03 -10.96 31.11
C SER A 16 12.18 -11.48 32.56
N THR A 17 11.91 -10.66 33.57
CA THR A 17 11.81 -11.13 34.96
C THR A 17 10.50 -11.89 35.17
N TRP A 18 9.39 -11.32 34.71
CA TRP A 18 8.09 -11.98 34.76
C TRP A 18 8.08 -13.29 33.94
N ALA A 19 8.68 -13.31 32.75
CA ALA A 19 8.76 -14.50 31.90
C ALA A 19 9.48 -15.67 32.59
N ARG A 20 10.58 -15.38 33.30
CA ARG A 20 11.32 -16.38 34.09
C ARG A 20 10.51 -16.87 35.27
N GLN A 21 9.92 -15.95 36.03
CA GLN A 21 9.05 -16.31 37.16
C GLN A 21 7.87 -17.16 36.71
N TRP A 22 7.27 -16.86 35.56
CA TRP A 22 6.21 -17.67 34.98
C TRP A 22 6.70 -19.07 34.61
N ALA A 23 7.86 -19.20 33.95
CA ALA A 23 8.41 -20.51 33.59
C ALA A 23 8.86 -21.36 34.79
N GLU A 24 9.20 -20.72 35.91
CA GLU A 24 9.61 -21.39 37.14
C GLU A 24 8.43 -21.68 38.09
N ASP A 25 7.25 -21.10 37.83
CA ASP A 25 6.07 -21.24 38.69
C ASP A 25 5.56 -22.68 38.70
N PRO A 26 5.61 -23.38 39.86
CA PRO A 26 5.13 -24.76 39.96
C PRO A 26 3.63 -24.94 39.64
N ALA A 27 2.84 -23.86 39.64
CA ALA A 27 1.44 -23.90 39.23
C ALA A 27 1.28 -24.15 37.72
N ASN A 28 2.29 -23.86 36.90
CA ASN A 28 2.28 -24.09 35.46
C ASN A 28 2.63 -25.55 35.12
N THR A 29 1.63 -26.42 35.28
CA THR A 29 1.79 -27.89 35.10
C THR A 29 1.69 -28.37 33.65
N TRP A 30 1.25 -27.50 32.72
CA TRP A 30 1.19 -27.80 31.29
C TRP A 30 2.58 -27.65 30.64
N PRO A 31 2.95 -28.45 29.61
CA PRO A 31 4.20 -28.23 28.88
C PRO A 31 4.32 -26.78 28.39
N HIS A 32 5.42 -26.11 28.72
CA HIS A 32 5.57 -24.69 28.42
C HIS A 32 7.02 -24.26 28.17
N CYS A 33 7.20 -23.15 27.45
CA CYS A 33 8.52 -22.58 27.19
C CYS A 33 8.51 -21.05 27.04
N VAL A 34 9.70 -20.44 27.16
CA VAL A 34 9.92 -19.02 26.88
C VAL A 34 10.76 -18.89 25.63
N VAL A 35 10.24 -18.21 24.61
CA VAL A 35 10.98 -17.86 23.40
C VAL A 35 11.41 -16.40 23.50
N SER A 36 12.68 -16.18 23.86
CA SER A 36 13.25 -14.84 24.00
C SER A 36 14.10 -14.45 22.80
N LEU A 37 13.78 -13.33 22.14
CA LEU A 37 14.59 -12.85 21.02
C LEU A 37 16.01 -12.44 21.48
N ASP A 38 16.18 -12.00 22.72
CA ASP A 38 17.51 -11.68 23.26
C ASP A 38 18.33 -12.94 23.53
N ALA A 39 17.70 -14.02 23.99
CA ALA A 39 18.35 -15.33 24.10
C ALA A 39 18.73 -15.90 22.72
N ILE A 40 17.85 -15.79 21.72
CA ILE A 40 18.14 -16.24 20.34
C ILE A 40 19.30 -15.44 19.75
N ARG A 41 19.34 -14.11 19.94
CA ARG A 41 20.48 -13.28 19.50
C ARG A 41 21.80 -13.77 20.08
N LEU A 42 21.83 -14.09 21.37
CA LEU A 42 23.01 -14.62 22.03
C LEU A 42 23.37 -16.02 21.54
N MET A 43 22.39 -16.90 21.33
CA MET A 43 22.58 -18.25 20.81
C MET A 43 23.23 -18.23 19.42
N ILE A 44 22.70 -17.43 18.48
CA ILE A 44 23.26 -17.30 17.13
C ILE A 44 24.66 -16.68 17.17
N ALA A 45 24.87 -15.69 18.05
CA ALA A 45 26.14 -14.99 18.15
C ALA A 45 27.22 -15.79 18.90
N GLY A 46 26.86 -16.77 19.74
CA GLY A 46 27.76 -17.51 20.62
C GLY A 46 28.33 -16.71 21.80
N ALA A 47 28.43 -15.37 21.69
CA ALA A 47 28.89 -14.47 22.75
C ALA A 47 28.38 -13.03 22.55
N ALA A 48 28.29 -12.25 23.62
CA ALA A 48 27.81 -10.86 23.59
C ALA A 48 28.65 -9.93 22.70
N GLN A 49 29.97 -10.11 22.68
CA GLN A 49 30.89 -9.33 21.84
C GLN A 49 30.63 -9.58 20.34
N ASN A 50 30.40 -10.83 19.95
CA ASN A 50 30.09 -11.17 18.56
C ASN A 50 28.66 -10.73 18.18
N ARG A 51 27.72 -10.71 19.12
CA ARG A 51 26.35 -10.18 18.90
C ARG A 51 26.42 -8.72 18.47
N GLU A 52 27.21 -7.90 19.17
CA GLU A 52 27.37 -6.48 18.83
C GLU A 52 28.04 -6.29 17.46
N ARG A 53 29.08 -7.08 17.18
CA ARG A 53 29.72 -7.10 15.86
C ARG A 53 28.74 -7.48 14.75
N MET A 54 27.89 -8.50 14.96
CA MET A 54 26.89 -8.93 13.98
C MET A 54 25.83 -7.85 13.76
N ARG A 55 25.35 -7.20 14.83
CA ARG A 55 24.42 -6.08 14.73
C ARG A 55 25.01 -4.91 13.94
N SER A 56 26.25 -4.53 14.23
CA SER A 56 26.94 -3.45 13.49
C SER A 56 27.16 -3.80 12.01
N LYS A 57 27.63 -5.03 11.72
CA LYS A 57 28.00 -5.44 10.36
C LYS A 57 26.81 -5.81 9.47
N TYR A 58 25.83 -6.52 10.01
CA TYR A 58 24.71 -7.08 9.23
C TYR A 58 23.37 -6.38 9.50
N GLY A 59 23.27 -5.63 10.60
CA GLY A 59 22.11 -4.79 10.95
C GLY A 59 20.79 -5.53 10.81
N ARG A 60 19.95 -5.04 9.89
CA ARG A 60 18.61 -5.59 9.63
C ARG A 60 18.61 -7.07 9.26
N ARG A 61 19.59 -7.57 8.48
CA ARG A 61 19.59 -8.99 8.06
C ARG A 61 19.73 -9.94 9.25
N PHE A 62 20.50 -9.55 10.26
CA PHE A 62 20.66 -10.34 11.48
C PHE A 62 19.38 -10.32 12.32
N GLU A 63 18.77 -9.14 12.48
CA GLU A 63 17.49 -9.03 13.21
C GLU A 63 16.35 -9.78 12.50
N ASP A 64 16.27 -9.75 11.16
CA ASP A 64 15.30 -10.51 10.37
C ASP A 64 15.46 -12.03 10.59
N LEU A 65 16.70 -12.53 10.64
CA LEU A 65 17.01 -13.93 10.94
C LEU A 65 16.55 -14.33 12.36
N VAL A 66 16.90 -13.53 13.36
CA VAL A 66 16.53 -13.74 14.77
C VAL A 66 15.01 -13.81 14.92
N VAL A 67 14.29 -12.86 14.33
CA VAL A 67 12.82 -12.82 14.37
C VAL A 67 12.23 -14.03 13.66
N SER A 68 12.78 -14.42 12.50
CA SER A 68 12.32 -15.61 11.77
C SER A 68 12.50 -16.89 12.60
N MET A 69 13.64 -17.06 13.24
CA MET A 69 13.90 -18.22 14.11
C MET A 69 12.95 -18.23 15.31
N GLY A 70 12.76 -17.10 15.98
CA GLY A 70 11.83 -17.00 17.10
C GLY A 70 10.40 -17.37 16.70
N ARG A 71 9.95 -16.96 15.51
CA ARG A 71 8.63 -17.36 14.99
C ARG A 71 8.51 -18.85 14.75
N HIS A 72 9.51 -19.49 14.13
CA HIS A 72 9.46 -20.94 13.92
C HIS A 72 9.47 -21.70 15.24
N MET A 73 10.28 -21.27 16.22
CA MET A 73 10.28 -21.88 17.55
C MET A 73 8.92 -21.75 18.25
N ILE A 74 8.25 -20.60 18.13
CA ILE A 74 6.89 -20.43 18.65
C ILE A 74 5.93 -21.37 17.92
N ALA A 75 5.96 -21.41 16.59
CA ALA A 75 5.07 -22.24 15.78
C ALA A 75 5.20 -23.73 16.14
N ASP A 76 6.43 -24.26 16.16
CA ASP A 76 6.73 -25.66 16.47
C ASP A 76 6.29 -26.03 17.90
N ALA A 77 6.47 -25.11 18.86
CA ALA A 77 6.03 -25.32 20.23
C ALA A 77 4.49 -25.34 20.33
N LEU A 78 3.79 -24.46 19.62
CA LEU A 78 2.32 -24.45 19.58
C LEU A 78 1.77 -25.73 18.94
N ASP A 79 2.36 -26.19 17.84
CA ASP A 79 2.01 -27.46 17.18
C ASP A 79 2.27 -28.68 18.06
N ALA A 80 3.33 -28.62 18.89
CA ALA A 80 3.60 -29.64 19.90
C ALA A 80 2.64 -29.56 21.11
N GLY A 81 1.76 -28.56 21.17
CA GLY A 81 0.80 -28.37 22.26
C GLY A 81 1.36 -27.67 23.50
N TRP A 82 2.48 -26.94 23.38
CA TRP A 82 3.14 -26.25 24.50
C TRP A 82 2.71 -24.80 24.64
N ASP A 83 2.47 -24.35 25.87
CA ASP A 83 2.25 -22.94 26.14
C ASP A 83 3.55 -22.15 25.94
N VAL A 84 3.46 -20.99 25.29
CA VAL A 84 4.63 -20.22 24.89
C VAL A 84 4.54 -18.80 25.44
N VAL A 85 5.59 -18.32 26.09
CA VAL A 85 5.80 -16.89 26.34
C VAL A 85 6.74 -16.32 25.28
N ALA A 86 6.25 -15.38 24.48
CA ALA A 86 7.08 -14.62 23.55
C ALA A 86 7.71 -13.41 24.25
N ASP A 87 8.96 -13.57 24.69
CA ASP A 87 9.72 -12.52 25.37
C ASP A 87 10.48 -11.64 24.37
N ALA A 88 9.88 -10.50 24.07
CA ALA A 88 10.54 -9.37 23.42
C ALA A 88 9.82 -8.07 23.83
N GLN A 89 10.29 -6.93 23.31
CA GLN A 89 9.63 -5.65 23.60
C GLN A 89 8.23 -5.54 22.98
N HIS A 90 8.06 -6.09 21.77
CA HIS A 90 6.86 -5.93 20.94
C HIS A 90 6.30 -4.50 20.92
N ALA A 91 7.20 -3.51 20.95
CA ALA A 91 6.85 -2.09 21.08
C ALA A 91 6.04 -1.56 19.89
N ASN A 92 6.32 -2.09 18.71
CA ASN A 92 5.50 -1.86 17.52
C ASN A 92 4.38 -2.92 17.49
N PRO A 93 3.10 -2.53 17.56
CA PRO A 93 1.95 -3.44 17.56
C PRO A 93 1.92 -4.39 16.35
N ALA A 94 2.54 -4.02 15.23
CA ALA A 94 2.61 -4.88 14.05
C ALA A 94 3.26 -6.25 14.37
N TYR A 95 4.34 -6.27 15.17
CA TYR A 95 5.02 -7.51 15.54
C TYR A 95 4.20 -8.35 16.52
N ALA A 96 3.52 -7.70 17.47
CA ALA A 96 2.61 -8.38 18.38
C ALA A 96 1.43 -9.01 17.61
N ASN A 97 0.87 -8.28 16.64
CA ASN A 97 -0.23 -8.77 15.83
C ASN A 97 0.17 -9.94 14.92
N GLU A 98 1.42 -9.96 14.43
CA GLU A 98 1.97 -11.13 13.71
C GLU A 98 2.04 -12.37 14.59
N LEU A 99 2.43 -12.24 15.86
CA LEU A 99 2.43 -13.36 16.80
C LEU A 99 1.02 -13.82 17.16
N ALA A 100 0.08 -12.88 17.35
CA ALA A 100 -1.32 -13.21 17.56
C ALA A 100 -1.90 -13.97 16.35
N ARG A 101 -1.56 -13.55 15.12
CA ARG A 101 -1.91 -14.30 13.90
C ARG A 101 -1.29 -15.69 13.85
N LEU A 102 -0.03 -15.82 14.25
CA LEU A 102 0.63 -17.11 14.33
C LEU A 102 -0.12 -18.05 15.29
N ALA A 103 -0.52 -17.57 16.47
CA ALA A 103 -1.32 -18.38 17.39
C ALA A 103 -2.66 -18.82 16.76
N VAL A 104 -3.40 -17.91 16.12
CA VAL A 104 -4.67 -18.23 15.44
C VAL A 104 -4.46 -19.28 14.35
N LEU A 105 -3.41 -19.15 13.52
CA LEU A 105 -3.09 -20.09 12.45
C LEU A 105 -2.84 -21.51 12.96
N HIS A 106 -2.25 -21.62 14.15
CA HIS A 106 -1.93 -22.89 14.81
C HIS A 106 -3.03 -23.34 15.80
N GLY A 107 -4.22 -22.72 15.78
CA GLY A 107 -5.35 -23.10 16.64
C GLY A 107 -5.11 -22.88 18.13
N ALA A 108 -4.15 -22.01 18.49
CA ALA A 108 -3.82 -21.67 19.86
C ALA A 108 -4.57 -20.42 20.36
N LEU A 109 -4.86 -20.40 21.65
CA LEU A 109 -5.29 -19.18 22.33
C LEU A 109 -4.12 -18.20 22.39
N TRP A 110 -4.42 -16.90 22.45
CA TRP A 110 -3.39 -15.90 22.69
C TRP A 110 -3.87 -14.82 23.65
N GLU A 111 -2.91 -14.23 24.36
CA GLU A 111 -3.15 -13.04 25.16
C GLU A 111 -1.93 -12.13 25.14
N THR A 112 -2.11 -10.89 25.63
CA THR A 112 -1.00 -9.96 25.83
C THR A 112 -0.76 -9.75 27.31
N ARG A 113 0.52 -9.62 27.68
CA ARG A 113 0.93 -9.20 29.01
C ARG A 113 1.65 -7.87 28.90
N ASP A 114 0.97 -6.82 29.35
CA ASP A 114 1.40 -5.43 29.19
C ASP A 114 2.18 -4.95 30.41
N PHE A 115 3.31 -4.30 30.14
CA PHE A 115 4.17 -3.69 31.14
C PHE A 115 4.24 -2.19 30.86
N ASP A 116 3.14 -1.49 31.16
CA ASP A 116 3.05 -0.03 31.07
C ASP A 116 3.72 0.61 32.28
N VAL A 117 4.98 0.98 32.12
CA VAL A 117 5.82 1.56 33.16
C VAL A 117 6.25 2.97 32.74
N PRO A 118 6.09 3.99 33.61
CA PRO A 118 6.49 5.37 33.30
C PRO A 118 7.97 5.49 32.91
N LEU A 119 8.28 6.47 32.06
CA LEU A 119 9.65 6.68 31.53
C LEU A 119 10.69 6.84 32.65
N GLU A 120 10.36 7.58 33.69
CA GLU A 120 11.23 7.83 34.84
C GLU A 120 11.62 6.52 35.54
N GLU A 121 10.65 5.62 35.72
CA GLU A 121 10.87 4.32 36.35
C GLU A 121 11.64 3.37 35.44
N LEU A 122 11.40 3.41 34.12
CA LEU A 122 12.21 2.66 33.16
C LEU A 122 13.68 3.07 33.22
N LEU A 123 13.96 4.38 33.27
CA LEU A 123 15.32 4.91 33.34
C LEU A 123 15.99 4.56 34.67
N ARG A 124 15.29 4.72 35.81
CA ARG A 124 15.79 4.32 37.13
C ARG A 124 16.17 2.84 37.17
N ARG A 125 15.25 1.96 36.76
CA ARG A 125 15.50 0.51 36.69
C ARG A 125 16.61 0.16 35.72
N ASN A 126 16.76 0.91 34.62
CA ASN A 126 17.84 0.67 33.67
C ASN A 126 19.21 1.05 34.25
N ALA A 127 19.31 2.13 35.02
CA ALA A 127 20.54 2.54 35.70
C ALA A 127 21.01 1.52 36.75
N GLU A 128 20.06 0.85 37.41
CA GLU A 128 20.32 -0.19 38.43
C GLU A 128 20.75 -1.55 37.86
N ARG A 129 20.69 -1.75 36.54
CA ARG A 129 21.12 -3.01 35.90
C ARG A 129 22.63 -3.14 35.90
N ASP A 130 23.11 -4.38 35.80
CA ASP A 130 24.51 -4.67 35.45
C ASP A 130 24.86 -4.00 34.13
N GLU A 131 26.10 -3.51 34.01
CA GLU A 131 26.57 -2.73 32.86
C GLU A 131 26.30 -3.44 31.51
N GLU A 132 26.49 -4.75 31.45
CA GLU A 132 26.25 -5.59 30.26
C GLU A 132 24.77 -5.67 29.83
N ASN A 133 23.84 -5.39 30.76
CA ASN A 133 22.39 -5.43 30.56
C ASN A 133 21.76 -4.04 30.46
N ARG A 134 22.54 -2.97 30.63
CA ARG A 134 22.08 -1.59 30.45
C ARG A 134 21.86 -1.30 28.97
N VAL A 135 20.75 -0.65 28.68
CA VAL A 135 20.44 -0.14 27.34
C VAL A 135 20.73 1.37 27.32
N PRO A 136 21.22 1.95 26.22
CA PRO A 136 21.41 3.40 26.14
C PRO A 136 20.15 4.18 26.49
N GLU A 137 20.26 5.21 27.34
CA GLU A 137 19.09 5.98 27.80
C GLU A 137 18.35 6.65 26.64
N ASP A 138 19.08 7.19 25.66
CA ASP A 138 18.50 7.84 24.49
C ASP A 138 17.59 6.89 23.71
N TYR A 139 17.97 5.61 23.59
CA TYR A 139 17.13 4.60 22.97
C TYR A 139 15.81 4.40 23.73
N ILE A 140 15.84 4.39 25.07
CA ILE A 140 14.62 4.26 25.89
C ILE A 140 13.74 5.49 25.71
N ARG A 141 14.30 6.70 25.76
CA ARG A 141 13.55 7.96 25.58
C ARG A 141 12.90 8.04 24.20
N GLU A 142 13.66 7.74 23.15
CA GLU A 142 13.16 7.71 21.77
C GLU A 142 12.08 6.65 21.57
N SER A 143 12.29 5.44 22.11
CA SER A 143 11.33 4.35 22.02
C SER A 143 10.05 4.67 22.79
N TRP A 144 10.15 5.28 23.97
CA TRP A 144 9.01 5.73 24.74
C TRP A 144 8.23 6.77 23.96
N LYS A 145 8.87 7.87 23.54
CA LYS A 145 8.23 8.93 22.73
C LYS A 145 7.51 8.37 21.50
N ARG A 146 8.09 7.37 20.85
CA ARG A 146 7.55 6.76 19.63
C ARG A 146 6.41 5.79 19.87
N PHE A 147 6.46 4.97 20.93
CA PHE A 147 5.60 3.80 21.04
C PHE A 147 4.62 3.80 22.22
N HIS A 148 4.83 4.59 23.29
CA HIS A 148 4.00 4.49 24.51
C HIS A 148 2.49 4.67 24.25
N VAL A 149 2.10 5.55 23.33
CA VAL A 149 0.68 5.81 22.98
C VAL A 149 0.04 4.69 22.15
N VAL A 150 0.84 3.84 21.50
CA VAL A 150 0.35 2.87 20.52
C VAL A 150 0.60 1.42 20.90
N MET A 151 1.59 1.15 21.75
CA MET A 151 2.09 -0.20 22.07
C MET A 151 1.00 -1.13 22.61
N PHE A 152 0.14 -0.61 23.48
CA PHE A 152 -0.87 -1.37 24.20
C PHE A 152 -2.25 -1.37 23.53
N ARG A 153 -2.35 -0.84 22.31
CA ARG A 153 -3.61 -0.91 21.55
C ARG A 153 -4.05 -2.37 21.38
N PRO A 154 -5.36 -2.66 21.35
CA PRO A 154 -5.86 -4.00 21.08
C PRO A 154 -5.27 -4.57 19.77
N LEU A 155 -4.96 -5.86 19.79
CA LEU A 155 -4.50 -6.57 18.60
C LEU A 155 -5.70 -7.14 17.85
N THR A 156 -5.65 -7.09 16.53
CA THR A 156 -6.68 -7.59 15.62
C THR A 156 -6.00 -8.51 14.61
N PRO A 157 -5.70 -9.78 14.98
CA PRO A 157 -5.02 -10.71 14.10
C PRO A 157 -5.90 -11.12 12.91
N GLY A 158 -7.22 -11.05 13.06
CA GLY A 158 -8.18 -11.55 12.06
C GLY A 158 -8.31 -13.07 12.07
N ASP A 159 -9.28 -13.57 11.32
CA ASP A 159 -9.52 -14.99 11.07
C ASP A 159 -9.36 -15.28 9.57
N PRO A 160 -8.41 -16.14 9.15
CA PRO A 160 -8.25 -16.54 7.75
C PRO A 160 -9.48 -17.19 7.12
N ASN A 161 -10.42 -17.69 7.92
CA ASN A 161 -11.66 -18.35 7.49
C ASN A 161 -12.91 -17.53 7.83
N GLY A 162 -12.74 -16.34 8.42
CA GLY A 162 -13.81 -15.45 8.82
C GLY A 162 -14.42 -14.67 7.64
N ASN A 163 -15.12 -13.58 7.98
CA ASN A 163 -15.64 -12.65 6.98
C ASN A 163 -14.50 -11.95 6.20
N LEU A 164 -14.84 -11.14 5.19
CA LEU A 164 -13.81 -10.48 4.36
C LEU A 164 -12.86 -9.58 5.18
N LEU A 165 -13.37 -8.82 6.15
CA LEU A 165 -12.54 -7.95 6.98
C LEU A 165 -11.57 -8.77 7.84
N GLU A 166 -12.04 -9.84 8.45
CA GLU A 166 -11.23 -10.77 9.24
C GLU A 166 -10.14 -11.43 8.37
N ARG A 167 -10.48 -11.87 7.16
CA ARG A 167 -9.50 -12.42 6.20
C ARG A 167 -8.46 -11.39 5.77
N MET A 168 -8.84 -10.12 5.65
CA MET A 168 -7.90 -9.02 5.33
C MET A 168 -6.98 -8.68 6.51
N HIS A 169 -7.47 -8.78 7.76
CA HIS A 169 -6.62 -8.64 8.95
C HIS A 169 -5.63 -9.81 9.10
N ALA A 170 -6.06 -11.00 8.73
CA ALA A 170 -5.28 -12.24 8.77
C ALA A 170 -4.16 -12.30 7.73
N ASP A 171 -4.26 -11.56 6.62
CA ASP A 171 -3.22 -11.56 5.59
C ASP A 171 -2.06 -10.60 5.97
N PRO A 172 -0.82 -11.11 6.16
CA PRO A 172 0.33 -10.28 6.54
C PRO A 172 0.74 -9.26 5.46
N TYR A 173 0.26 -9.44 4.23
CA TYR A 173 0.53 -8.56 3.11
C TYR A 173 -0.58 -7.53 2.87
N VAL A 174 -1.60 -7.50 3.73
CA VAL A 174 -2.66 -6.50 3.74
C VAL A 174 -2.58 -5.66 5.01
N ARG A 175 -2.70 -4.34 4.82
CA ARG A 175 -2.83 -3.35 5.89
C ARG A 175 -4.26 -2.84 5.89
N VAL A 176 -4.97 -3.13 6.96
CA VAL A 176 -6.32 -2.65 7.23
C VAL A 176 -6.22 -1.39 8.10
N MET A 177 -6.94 -0.33 7.71
CA MET A 177 -6.96 0.95 8.44
C MET A 177 -8.37 1.50 8.48
N HIS A 178 -8.80 2.08 9.59
CA HIS A 178 -10.06 2.83 9.61
C HIS A 178 -10.01 3.97 8.60
N VAL A 179 -11.09 4.14 7.85
CA VAL A 179 -11.28 5.29 6.97
C VAL A 179 -11.62 6.49 7.84
N ARG A 180 -10.86 7.58 7.68
CA ARG A 180 -11.14 8.84 8.38
C ARG A 180 -12.57 9.29 8.06
N GLY A 181 -13.29 9.80 9.07
CA GLY A 181 -14.66 10.30 8.91
C GLY A 181 -15.76 9.24 8.85
N GLU A 182 -15.40 7.96 8.83
CA GLU A 182 -16.32 6.82 8.95
C GLU A 182 -16.10 6.15 10.32
N ARG A 183 -17.16 5.56 10.89
CA ARG A 183 -17.07 4.83 12.16
C ARG A 183 -16.56 3.41 11.92
N ASP A 184 -17.25 2.71 11.03
CA ASP A 184 -17.14 1.26 10.91
C ASP A 184 -16.66 0.83 9.51
N VAL A 185 -15.96 1.70 8.78
CA VAL A 185 -15.40 1.40 7.45
C VAL A 185 -13.88 1.32 7.48
N PHE A 186 -13.35 0.31 6.82
CA PHE A 186 -11.94 -0.04 6.79
C PHE A 186 -11.40 -0.07 5.35
N ALA A 187 -10.27 0.59 5.13
CA ALA A 187 -9.53 0.53 3.88
C ALA A 187 -8.50 -0.61 3.91
N CYS A 188 -8.67 -1.58 3.00
CA CYS A 188 -7.75 -2.70 2.82
C CYS A 188 -6.73 -2.37 1.73
N ASN A 189 -5.46 -2.24 2.12
CA ASN A 189 -4.37 -1.87 1.21
C ASN A 189 -3.22 -2.87 1.29
N PHE A 190 -2.71 -3.34 0.15
CA PHE A 190 -1.49 -4.15 0.16
C PHE A 190 -0.31 -3.40 0.79
N THR A 191 0.57 -4.13 1.47
CA THR A 191 1.76 -3.55 2.10
C THR A 191 2.83 -3.20 1.06
N SER A 192 3.72 -2.26 1.40
CA SER A 192 4.89 -1.94 0.56
C SER A 192 5.79 -3.15 0.35
N GLU A 193 5.81 -4.08 1.31
CA GLU A 193 6.54 -5.34 1.18
C GLU A 193 5.91 -6.26 0.13
N ALA A 194 4.57 -6.40 0.14
CA ALA A 194 3.84 -7.17 -0.87
C ALA A 194 4.18 -6.68 -2.28
N PHE A 195 4.15 -5.35 -2.46
CA PHE A 195 4.51 -4.71 -3.71
C PHE A 195 5.97 -4.97 -4.11
N ARG A 196 6.93 -4.77 -3.20
CA ARG A 196 8.37 -4.91 -3.48
C ARG A 196 8.78 -6.35 -3.75
N LYS A 197 8.17 -7.32 -3.06
CA LYS A 197 8.49 -8.75 -3.17
C LYS A 197 7.62 -9.47 -4.21
N GLY A 198 6.72 -8.76 -4.91
CA GLY A 198 5.82 -9.36 -5.89
C GLY A 198 4.87 -10.40 -5.28
N ARG A 199 4.48 -10.24 -4.02
CA ARG A 199 3.56 -11.18 -3.34
C ARG A 199 2.14 -10.82 -3.75
N TRP A 200 1.72 -11.35 -4.89
CA TRP A 200 0.39 -11.16 -5.47
C TRP A 200 -0.41 -12.46 -5.37
N ASN A 201 -1.09 -12.63 -4.24
CA ASN A 201 -2.15 -13.62 -4.06
C ASN A 201 -3.52 -12.98 -4.32
N GLU A 202 -4.59 -13.78 -4.32
CA GLU A 202 -5.97 -13.32 -4.49
C GLU A 202 -6.31 -12.12 -3.58
N ARG A 203 -5.91 -12.15 -2.31
CA ARG A 203 -6.20 -11.08 -1.33
C ARG A 203 -5.43 -9.78 -1.59
N THR A 204 -4.16 -9.85 -1.95
CA THR A 204 -3.29 -8.67 -2.19
C THR A 204 -3.57 -8.00 -3.53
N ILE A 205 -4.05 -8.75 -4.52
CA ILE A 205 -4.58 -8.20 -5.77
C ILE A 205 -5.86 -7.41 -5.50
N ASN A 206 -6.72 -7.94 -4.64
CA ASN A 206 -7.96 -7.31 -4.18
C ASN A 206 -7.76 -6.10 -3.26
N ALA A 207 -6.69 -6.06 -2.46
CA ALA A 207 -6.40 -4.99 -1.50
C ALA A 207 -5.88 -3.69 -2.15
N ARG A 208 -6.63 -3.14 -3.11
CA ARG A 208 -6.37 -1.86 -3.79
C ARG A 208 -7.69 -1.10 -3.97
N GLY A 209 -7.92 -0.10 -3.12
CA GLY A 209 -9.20 0.61 -3.12
C GLY A 209 -10.37 -0.27 -2.69
N LEU A 210 -10.13 -1.26 -1.83
CA LEU A 210 -11.15 -2.11 -1.24
C LEU A 210 -11.55 -1.55 0.12
N PHE A 211 -12.83 -1.20 0.27
CA PHE A 211 -13.38 -0.65 1.50
C PHE A 211 -14.48 -1.56 2.01
N VAL A 212 -14.35 -1.97 3.26
CA VAL A 212 -15.17 -3.01 3.88
C VAL A 212 -15.72 -2.48 5.19
N ASP A 213 -16.96 -2.80 5.55
CA ASP A 213 -17.49 -2.53 6.90
C ASP A 213 -17.08 -3.61 7.92
N ASP A 214 -17.51 -3.46 9.17
CA ASP A 214 -17.21 -4.37 10.28
C ASP A 214 -17.84 -5.78 10.09
N GLU A 215 -18.94 -5.89 9.34
CA GLU A 215 -19.52 -7.18 8.97
C GLU A 215 -18.86 -7.85 7.75
N GLY A 216 -17.87 -7.21 7.13
CA GLY A 216 -17.15 -7.77 6.00
C GLY A 216 -17.81 -7.51 4.64
N ARG A 217 -18.78 -6.58 4.55
CA ARG A 217 -19.43 -6.20 3.28
C ARG A 217 -18.60 -5.13 2.58
N VAL A 218 -18.49 -5.24 1.26
CA VAL A 218 -17.79 -4.24 0.45
C VAL A 218 -18.69 -3.03 0.28
N VAL A 219 -18.28 -1.87 0.82
CA VAL A 219 -19.06 -0.62 0.77
C VAL A 219 -18.59 0.33 -0.34
N GLN A 220 -17.36 0.15 -0.81
CA GLN A 220 -16.81 0.87 -1.96
C GLN A 220 -15.64 0.08 -2.54
N ARG A 221 -15.44 0.15 -3.85
CA ARG A 221 -14.44 -0.66 -4.54
C ARG A 221 -13.75 0.07 -5.69
N GLY A 222 -12.42 -0.08 -5.75
CA GLY A 222 -11.57 0.33 -6.87
C GLY A 222 -11.12 -0.85 -7.73
N PHE A 223 -10.30 -0.56 -8.74
CA PHE A 223 -9.68 -1.60 -9.57
C PHE A 223 -8.74 -2.48 -8.77
N GLU A 224 -8.77 -3.78 -9.07
CA GLU A 224 -7.70 -4.70 -8.68
C GLU A 224 -6.34 -4.24 -9.23
N LYS A 225 -5.25 -4.77 -8.65
CA LYS A 225 -3.91 -4.51 -9.17
C LYS A 225 -3.73 -5.23 -10.52
N PHE A 226 -3.68 -4.46 -11.61
CA PHE A 226 -3.21 -4.93 -12.92
C PHE A 226 -1.79 -4.44 -13.25
N PHE A 227 -1.11 -5.17 -14.12
CA PHE A 227 0.31 -5.03 -14.44
C PHE A 227 0.51 -4.46 -15.84
N ALA A 228 1.67 -3.84 -16.07
CA ALA A 228 2.05 -3.41 -17.39
C ALA A 228 2.56 -4.60 -18.22
N VAL A 229 2.48 -4.47 -19.54
CA VAL A 229 3.23 -5.33 -20.46
C VAL A 229 4.71 -5.28 -20.06
N ASP A 230 5.33 -6.46 -19.99
CA ASP A 230 6.70 -6.73 -19.56
C ASP A 230 7.01 -6.38 -18.07
N GLU A 231 5.98 -6.20 -17.22
CA GLU A 231 6.17 -5.99 -15.76
C GLU A 231 6.36 -7.32 -15.00
N THR A 232 5.76 -8.42 -15.48
CA THR A 232 5.77 -9.74 -14.83
C THR A 232 5.88 -10.85 -15.88
N GLU A 233 6.17 -12.07 -15.44
CA GLU A 233 6.21 -13.23 -16.34
C GLU A 233 4.84 -13.53 -16.97
N GLN A 234 3.73 -13.20 -16.32
CA GLN A 234 2.38 -13.38 -16.86
C GLN A 234 1.98 -12.28 -17.84
N THR A 235 2.60 -11.10 -17.73
CA THR A 235 2.36 -9.96 -18.62
C THR A 235 3.48 -9.74 -19.61
N ALA A 236 4.30 -10.77 -19.88
CA ALA A 236 5.27 -10.75 -20.97
C ALA A 236 4.55 -10.49 -22.30
N PHE A 237 5.16 -9.70 -23.19
CA PHE A 237 4.55 -9.28 -24.45
C PHE A 237 3.91 -10.43 -25.25
N ASP A 238 4.65 -11.52 -25.44
CA ASP A 238 4.22 -12.71 -26.15
C ASP A 238 2.97 -13.35 -25.51
N LYS A 239 2.94 -13.47 -24.19
CA LYS A 239 1.79 -13.99 -23.45
C LYS A 239 0.57 -13.08 -23.54
N VAL A 240 0.74 -11.76 -23.44
CA VAL A 240 -0.37 -10.80 -23.55
C VAL A 240 -0.98 -10.84 -24.95
N VAL A 241 -0.14 -10.94 -25.99
CA VAL A 241 -0.59 -11.04 -27.39
C VAL A 241 -1.32 -12.35 -27.63
N ALA A 242 -0.78 -13.48 -27.19
CA ALA A 242 -1.37 -14.80 -27.40
C ALA A 242 -2.58 -15.11 -26.48
N TYR A 243 -2.80 -14.30 -25.43
CA TYR A 243 -3.79 -14.59 -24.40
C TYR A 243 -5.19 -14.88 -24.95
N GLY A 244 -5.66 -14.07 -25.91
CA GLY A 244 -6.98 -14.24 -26.51
C GLY A 244 -7.13 -15.49 -27.38
N ASP A 245 -6.03 -15.98 -27.96
CA ASP A 245 -6.03 -17.26 -28.71
C ASP A 245 -6.13 -18.45 -27.76
N GLU A 246 -5.50 -18.36 -26.58
CA GLU A 246 -5.54 -19.38 -25.52
C GLU A 246 -6.86 -19.33 -24.71
N HIS A 247 -7.49 -18.15 -24.65
CA HIS A 247 -8.72 -17.89 -23.90
C HIS A 247 -9.75 -17.24 -24.83
N PRO A 248 -10.50 -18.01 -25.63
CA PRO A 248 -11.42 -17.44 -26.64
C PRO A 248 -12.48 -16.48 -26.09
N GLY A 249 -12.82 -16.59 -24.79
CA GLY A 249 -13.72 -15.65 -24.10
C GLY A 249 -13.11 -14.29 -23.75
N ALA A 250 -11.82 -14.08 -24.03
CA ALA A 250 -11.10 -12.85 -23.74
C ALA A 250 -11.21 -11.79 -24.85
N PHE A 251 -11.72 -12.17 -26.04
CA PHE A 251 -12.07 -11.25 -27.11
C PHE A 251 -13.54 -10.80 -27.04
N PRO A 252 -13.87 -9.58 -27.53
CA PRO A 252 -12.94 -8.56 -28.04
C PRO A 252 -12.17 -7.85 -26.91
N VAL A 253 -10.97 -7.38 -27.21
CA VAL A 253 -10.16 -6.55 -26.30
C VAL A 253 -10.42 -5.08 -26.58
N ARG A 254 -10.93 -4.35 -25.59
CA ARG A 254 -11.14 -2.90 -25.70
C ARG A 254 -9.88 -2.16 -25.25
N VAL A 255 -9.34 -1.32 -26.12
CA VAL A 255 -8.13 -0.54 -25.84
C VAL A 255 -8.52 0.91 -25.57
N GLU A 256 -8.34 1.35 -24.34
CA GLU A 256 -8.72 2.69 -23.91
C GLU A 256 -7.49 3.56 -23.62
N ARG A 257 -7.57 4.83 -24.01
CA ARG A 257 -6.57 5.84 -23.67
C ARG A 257 -6.36 5.88 -22.16
N LYS A 258 -5.12 5.72 -21.72
CA LYS A 258 -4.81 5.87 -20.31
C LYS A 258 -4.66 7.36 -19.99
N GLU A 259 -5.67 7.92 -19.36
CA GLU A 259 -5.61 9.26 -18.77
C GLU A 259 -4.56 9.32 -17.64
N ASN A 260 -4.00 10.51 -17.41
CA ASN A 260 -2.88 10.73 -16.51
C ASN A 260 -3.21 11.75 -15.42
N GLY A 261 -3.82 11.27 -14.35
CA GLY A 261 -4.10 11.97 -13.11
C GLY A 261 -3.96 11.01 -11.93
N PHE A 262 -4.87 11.13 -10.96
CA PHE A 262 -4.98 10.17 -9.86
C PHE A 262 -6.35 9.49 -9.83
N LEU A 263 -6.40 8.28 -9.27
CA LEU A 263 -7.65 7.53 -9.13
C LEU A 263 -8.53 8.15 -8.03
N GLY A 264 -9.69 8.65 -8.43
CA GLY A 264 -10.79 9.02 -7.55
C GLY A 264 -11.88 7.96 -7.56
N LEU A 265 -12.43 7.66 -6.39
CA LEU A 265 -13.51 6.71 -6.19
C LEU A 265 -14.68 7.44 -5.54
N VAL A 266 -15.85 7.35 -6.17
CA VAL A 266 -17.09 7.97 -5.68
C VAL A 266 -18.12 6.89 -5.44
N GLY A 267 -18.53 6.74 -4.18
CA GLY A 267 -19.61 5.83 -3.77
C GLY A 267 -20.73 6.60 -3.07
N ALA A 268 -21.90 5.97 -2.95
CA ALA A 268 -22.97 6.45 -2.08
C ALA A 268 -22.64 6.11 -0.62
N ALA A 269 -22.83 7.08 0.29
CA ALA A 269 -22.94 6.78 1.72
C ALA A 269 -24.36 6.27 2.04
N GLY A 270 -24.56 5.73 3.25
CA GLY A 270 -25.87 5.21 3.66
C GLY A 270 -26.95 6.30 3.79
N GLU A 271 -26.56 7.54 4.07
CA GLU A 271 -27.46 8.69 4.10
C GLU A 271 -27.76 9.19 2.68
N ARG A 272 -29.04 9.43 2.40
CA ARG A 272 -29.51 9.93 1.10
C ARG A 272 -28.82 11.24 0.72
N GLY A 273 -28.31 11.30 -0.51
CA GLY A 273 -27.62 12.47 -1.07
C GLY A 273 -26.17 12.66 -0.58
N ARG A 274 -25.70 11.83 0.36
CA ARG A 274 -24.33 11.89 0.90
C ARG A 274 -23.40 10.96 0.12
N PHE A 275 -22.26 11.47 -0.31
CA PHE A 275 -21.26 10.74 -1.09
C PHE A 275 -20.00 10.44 -0.27
N ARG A 276 -19.26 9.43 -0.74
CA ARG A 276 -17.91 9.10 -0.30
C ARG A 276 -16.93 9.40 -1.43
N PHE A 277 -16.20 10.51 -1.30
CA PHE A 277 -15.14 10.89 -2.23
C PHE A 277 -13.81 10.39 -1.71
N TRP A 278 -13.30 9.28 -2.22
CA TRP A 278 -12.08 8.66 -1.74
C TRP A 278 -11.01 8.52 -2.80
N SER A 279 -9.76 8.62 -2.38
CA SER A 279 -8.62 8.15 -3.17
C SER A 279 -8.48 6.64 -3.01
N LYS A 280 -7.42 6.05 -3.60
CA LYS A 280 -7.09 4.62 -3.41
C LYS A 280 -7.05 4.17 -1.94
N SER A 281 -6.65 5.04 -1.02
CA SER A 281 -6.44 4.69 0.39
C SER A 281 -7.58 5.16 1.30
N GLY A 282 -8.68 5.67 0.75
CA GLY A 282 -9.80 6.24 1.50
C GLY A 282 -9.79 7.77 1.49
N GLN A 283 -10.29 8.36 2.57
CA GLN A 283 -10.34 9.81 2.75
C GLN A 283 -8.94 10.39 2.96
N THR A 284 -8.52 11.26 2.04
CA THR A 284 -7.24 11.99 2.08
C THR A 284 -7.46 13.43 1.60
N ASP A 285 -6.43 14.26 1.59
CA ASP A 285 -6.56 15.63 1.05
C ASP A 285 -6.95 15.65 -0.45
N TYR A 286 -6.67 14.55 -1.18
CA TYR A 286 -7.14 14.36 -2.55
C TYR A 286 -8.66 14.21 -2.66
N SER A 287 -9.35 13.78 -1.59
CA SER A 287 -10.80 13.67 -1.57
C SER A 287 -11.50 14.99 -1.91
N ALA A 288 -10.95 16.11 -1.41
CA ALA A 288 -11.48 17.44 -1.68
C ALA A 288 -11.37 17.82 -3.16
N LEU A 289 -10.32 17.36 -3.86
CA LEU A 289 -10.17 17.58 -5.31
C LEU A 289 -11.23 16.82 -6.11
N ILE A 290 -11.53 15.59 -5.72
CA ILE A 290 -12.57 14.78 -6.37
C ILE A 290 -13.93 15.46 -6.20
N GLU A 291 -14.27 15.85 -4.97
CA GLU A 291 -15.54 16.50 -4.65
C GLU A 291 -15.68 17.85 -5.37
N ARG A 292 -14.63 18.67 -5.40
CA ARG A 292 -14.60 19.96 -6.09
C ARG A 292 -14.93 19.85 -7.58
N LEU A 293 -14.49 18.76 -8.23
CA LEU A 293 -14.70 18.53 -9.66
C LEU A 293 -15.97 17.72 -9.98
N PHE A 294 -16.67 17.23 -8.95
CA PHE A 294 -17.93 16.51 -9.10
C PHE A 294 -19.09 17.50 -9.32
N PRO A 295 -20.17 17.12 -10.03
CA PRO A 295 -21.33 17.99 -10.23
C PRO A 295 -21.85 18.59 -8.91
N SER A 296 -22.10 19.90 -8.93
CA SER A 296 -22.61 20.67 -7.80
C SER A 296 -24.14 20.86 -7.84
N ASP A 297 -24.77 20.66 -9.02
CA ASP A 297 -26.22 20.75 -9.17
C ASP A 297 -26.93 19.73 -8.26
N PRO A 298 -27.81 20.17 -7.35
CA PRO A 298 -28.45 19.27 -6.38
C PRO A 298 -29.30 18.16 -7.03
N THR A 299 -29.95 18.44 -8.15
CA THR A 299 -30.79 17.46 -8.86
C THR A 299 -29.94 16.39 -9.49
N VAL A 300 -28.83 16.79 -10.13
CA VAL A 300 -27.83 15.86 -10.69
C VAL A 300 -27.22 15.02 -9.58
N ARG A 301 -26.82 15.63 -8.47
CA ARG A 301 -26.25 14.91 -7.32
C ARG A 301 -27.22 13.90 -6.73
N GLU A 302 -28.48 14.26 -6.53
CA GLU A 302 -29.49 13.34 -6.04
C GLU A 302 -29.67 12.15 -6.99
N ARG A 303 -29.70 12.38 -8.31
CA ARG A 303 -29.75 11.30 -9.30
C ARG A 303 -28.52 10.41 -9.23
N LEU A 304 -27.32 10.99 -9.25
CA LEU A 304 -26.07 10.22 -9.19
C LEU A 304 -25.95 9.41 -7.91
N TRP A 305 -26.42 9.95 -6.78
CA TRP A 305 -26.44 9.23 -5.51
C TRP A 305 -27.35 7.99 -5.60
N GLN A 306 -28.58 8.16 -6.10
CA GLN A 306 -29.53 7.05 -6.28
C GLN A 306 -28.93 5.96 -7.15
N LEU A 307 -28.32 6.33 -8.28
CA LEU A 307 -27.68 5.39 -9.20
C LEU A 307 -26.57 4.57 -8.53
N LEU A 308 -25.65 5.22 -7.81
CA LEU A 308 -24.57 4.53 -7.10
C LEU A 308 -25.11 3.61 -6.00
N HIS A 309 -26.15 4.06 -5.29
CA HIS A 309 -26.74 3.35 -4.17
C HIS A 309 -27.53 2.11 -4.63
N GLU A 310 -28.47 2.28 -5.55
CA GLU A 310 -29.38 1.22 -6.01
C GLU A 310 -28.64 0.13 -6.79
N TRP A 311 -27.67 0.50 -7.62
CA TRP A 311 -26.86 -0.47 -8.36
C TRP A 311 -25.75 -1.09 -7.52
N ASN A 312 -25.52 -0.56 -6.31
CA ASN A 312 -24.44 -0.95 -5.41
C ASN A 312 -23.08 -0.94 -6.11
N VAL A 313 -22.72 0.20 -6.69
CA VAL A 313 -21.49 0.40 -7.46
C VAL A 313 -20.68 1.58 -6.93
N THR A 314 -19.39 1.57 -7.26
CA THR A 314 -18.47 2.70 -7.13
C THR A 314 -18.15 3.26 -8.50
N ALA A 315 -18.27 4.56 -8.69
CA ALA A 315 -17.76 5.22 -9.88
C ALA A 315 -16.25 5.51 -9.71
N ALA A 316 -15.44 4.92 -10.57
CA ALA A 316 -14.02 5.19 -10.66
C ALA A 316 -13.75 6.28 -11.69
N PHE A 317 -12.95 7.27 -11.30
CA PHE A 317 -12.56 8.40 -12.13
C PHE A 317 -11.03 8.53 -12.19
N GLU A 318 -10.51 8.92 -13.35
CA GLU A 318 -9.22 9.60 -13.39
C GLU A 318 -9.49 11.08 -13.13
N VAL A 319 -8.93 11.58 -12.03
CA VAL A 319 -9.07 12.98 -11.62
C VAL A 319 -7.87 13.73 -12.16
N ILE A 320 -8.13 14.63 -13.11
CA ILE A 320 -7.12 15.48 -13.72
C ILE A 320 -7.19 16.83 -13.00
N ASP A 321 -6.12 17.24 -12.35
CA ASP A 321 -6.04 18.53 -11.69
C ASP A 321 -4.78 19.32 -12.09
N VAL A 322 -4.97 20.45 -12.78
CA VAL A 322 -3.86 21.23 -13.36
C VAL A 322 -3.27 22.26 -12.39
N GLU A 323 -3.86 22.41 -11.20
CA GLU A 323 -3.48 23.43 -10.21
C GLU A 323 -2.69 22.84 -9.03
N SER A 324 -3.16 21.71 -8.49
CA SER A 324 -2.66 21.11 -7.25
C SER A 324 -1.98 19.76 -7.47
N ASP A 325 -2.21 19.10 -8.62
CA ASP A 325 -1.69 17.75 -8.87
C ASP A 325 -1.30 17.50 -10.34
N ARG A 326 -0.42 18.37 -10.87
CA ARG A 326 0.11 18.24 -12.23
C ARG A 326 0.86 16.93 -12.40
N HIS A 327 0.44 16.16 -13.39
CA HIS A 327 1.05 14.91 -13.78
C HIS A 327 2.01 15.11 -14.97
N ILE A 328 2.41 14.03 -15.66
CA ILE A 328 3.44 14.10 -16.73
C ILE A 328 2.84 14.58 -18.03
N VAL A 329 1.63 14.12 -18.36
CA VAL A 329 0.89 14.56 -19.53
C VAL A 329 0.18 15.87 -19.19
N GLY A 330 0.38 16.90 -20.02
CA GLY A 330 -0.30 18.18 -19.86
C GLY A 330 -1.78 18.11 -20.24
N TYR A 331 -2.60 18.86 -19.51
CA TYR A 331 -4.02 19.05 -19.76
C TYR A 331 -4.35 20.55 -19.67
N GLU A 332 -5.35 20.99 -20.45
CA GLU A 332 -5.76 22.40 -20.49
C GLU A 332 -6.61 22.81 -19.29
N ARG A 333 -7.39 21.88 -18.72
CA ARG A 333 -8.30 22.13 -17.62
C ARG A 333 -8.42 20.94 -16.69
N SER A 334 -8.70 21.20 -15.42
CA SER A 334 -9.07 20.17 -14.45
C SER A 334 -10.43 19.53 -14.83
N GLY A 335 -10.63 18.28 -14.45
CA GLY A 335 -11.89 17.58 -14.64
C GLY A 335 -11.84 16.11 -14.27
N LEU A 336 -13.01 15.50 -14.24
CA LEU A 336 -13.17 14.06 -14.04
C LEU A 336 -13.25 13.35 -15.40
N ARG A 337 -12.58 12.21 -15.51
CA ARG A 337 -12.77 11.23 -16.59
C ARG A 337 -13.33 9.97 -15.97
N MET A 338 -14.58 9.64 -16.29
CA MET A 338 -15.20 8.42 -15.77
C MET A 338 -14.55 7.22 -16.43
N LEU A 339 -13.84 6.42 -15.63
CA LEU A 339 -13.23 5.18 -16.06
C LEU A 339 -14.32 4.12 -16.18
N HIS A 340 -14.77 3.60 -15.04
CA HIS A 340 -15.72 2.50 -14.97
C HIS A 340 -16.61 2.57 -13.72
N LEU A 341 -17.76 1.90 -13.78
CA LEU A 341 -18.52 1.53 -12.58
C LEU A 341 -18.03 0.18 -12.08
N ILE A 342 -17.73 0.06 -10.79
CA ILE A 342 -17.18 -1.15 -10.18
C ILE A 342 -18.17 -1.67 -9.15
N ARG A 343 -18.55 -2.95 -9.22
CA ARG A 343 -19.50 -3.53 -8.26
C ARG A 343 -18.92 -3.59 -6.86
N ASN A 344 -19.70 -3.17 -5.86
CA ASN A 344 -19.34 -3.24 -4.45
C ASN A 344 -19.58 -4.66 -3.90
N GLN A 345 -18.73 -5.58 -4.32
CA GLN A 345 -18.74 -6.99 -3.92
C GLN A 345 -17.30 -7.48 -3.74
N GLU A 346 -17.07 -8.74 -3.34
CA GLU A 346 -15.71 -9.29 -3.16
C GLU A 346 -15.05 -9.72 -4.49
N THR A 347 -15.77 -10.33 -5.42
CA THR A 347 -15.24 -10.70 -6.75
C THR A 347 -15.25 -9.51 -7.70
N PHE A 348 -14.10 -9.13 -8.24
CA PHE A 348 -14.01 -7.94 -9.09
C PHE A 348 -14.87 -8.07 -10.34
N SER A 349 -15.64 -7.02 -10.63
CA SER A 349 -16.33 -6.88 -11.89
C SER A 349 -16.62 -5.42 -12.18
N ILE A 350 -16.57 -5.09 -13.46
CA ILE A 350 -16.98 -3.79 -13.99
C ILE A 350 -18.44 -3.90 -14.43
N ASP A 351 -19.25 -2.91 -14.08
CA ASP A 351 -20.65 -2.84 -14.42
C ASP A 351 -20.88 -2.03 -15.70
N TYR A 352 -20.51 -2.62 -16.85
CA TYR A 352 -20.64 -1.96 -18.16
C TYR A 352 -22.08 -1.58 -18.51
N GLY A 353 -23.08 -2.30 -18.00
CA GLY A 353 -24.49 -2.09 -18.36
C GLY A 353 -25.03 -0.73 -17.93
N HIS A 354 -24.58 -0.24 -16.77
CA HIS A 354 -25.04 1.02 -16.18
C HIS A 354 -24.16 2.23 -16.52
N GLU A 355 -22.99 2.02 -17.14
CA GLU A 355 -22.05 3.10 -17.44
C GLU A 355 -22.62 4.22 -18.33
N PRO A 356 -23.35 3.93 -19.43
CA PRO A 356 -23.88 4.99 -20.29
C PRO A 356 -24.85 5.92 -19.56
N GLU A 357 -25.72 5.34 -18.73
CA GLU A 357 -26.70 6.09 -17.95
C GLU A 357 -26.03 6.97 -16.90
N PHE A 358 -25.08 6.42 -16.14
CA PHE A 358 -24.35 7.19 -15.12
C PHE A 358 -23.52 8.33 -15.75
N ALA A 359 -22.82 8.04 -16.84
CA ALA A 359 -22.01 9.03 -17.55
C ALA A 359 -22.89 10.18 -18.07
N SER A 360 -24.05 9.85 -18.65
CA SER A 360 -25.00 10.84 -19.16
C SER A 360 -25.59 11.69 -18.04
N ALA A 361 -26.03 11.07 -16.93
CA ALA A 361 -26.62 11.78 -15.79
C ALA A 361 -25.66 12.81 -15.17
N GLY A 362 -24.36 12.50 -15.10
CA GLY A 362 -23.35 13.39 -14.52
C GLY A 362 -22.62 14.28 -15.52
N GLY A 363 -22.87 14.12 -16.83
CA GLY A 363 -22.12 14.82 -17.88
C GLY A 363 -20.64 14.43 -17.93
N PHE A 364 -20.30 13.19 -17.56
CA PHE A 364 -18.91 12.74 -17.47
C PHE A 364 -18.37 12.30 -18.83
N ALA A 365 -17.21 12.83 -19.20
CA ALA A 365 -16.43 12.30 -20.32
C ALA A 365 -15.76 10.98 -19.90
N LYS A 366 -15.74 10.01 -20.82
CA LYS A 366 -14.99 8.76 -20.66
C LYS A 366 -13.66 8.82 -21.40
N PRO A 367 -12.66 8.00 -21.03
CA PRO A 367 -11.50 7.76 -21.86
C PRO A 367 -11.89 7.35 -23.28
N GLU A 368 -11.10 7.79 -24.25
CA GLU A 368 -11.28 7.43 -25.65
C GLU A 368 -10.95 5.95 -25.87
N VAL A 369 -11.84 5.22 -26.54
CA VAL A 369 -11.56 3.88 -27.05
C VAL A 369 -10.79 4.04 -28.36
N VAL A 370 -9.50 3.73 -28.33
CA VAL A 370 -8.59 3.92 -29.48
C VAL A 370 -8.57 2.71 -30.42
N ALA A 371 -8.93 1.52 -29.92
CA ALA A 371 -9.08 0.31 -30.72
C ALA A 371 -10.01 -0.70 -30.03
N VAL A 372 -10.59 -1.59 -30.84
CA VAL A 372 -11.26 -2.81 -30.40
C VAL A 372 -10.62 -3.96 -31.17
N CYS A 373 -9.84 -4.79 -30.48
CA CYS A 373 -9.06 -5.87 -31.10
C CYS A 373 -9.83 -7.19 -30.99
N ASN A 374 -9.94 -7.91 -32.11
CA ASN A 374 -10.58 -9.22 -32.21
C ASN A 374 -9.58 -10.35 -32.49
N THR A 375 -8.30 -10.00 -32.68
CA THR A 375 -7.23 -10.94 -32.97
C THR A 375 -5.96 -10.57 -32.22
N SER A 376 -5.07 -11.54 -32.01
CA SER A 376 -3.77 -11.34 -31.39
C SER A 376 -2.88 -10.38 -32.18
N GLN A 377 -2.97 -10.36 -33.51
CA GLN A 377 -2.22 -9.41 -34.35
C GLN A 377 -2.67 -7.96 -34.09
N GLU A 378 -3.98 -7.74 -33.95
CA GLU A 378 -4.51 -6.41 -33.60
C GLU A 378 -4.09 -5.98 -32.19
N VAL A 379 -4.03 -6.92 -31.23
CA VAL A 379 -3.53 -6.66 -29.88
C VAL A 379 -2.05 -6.25 -29.91
N ALA A 380 -1.22 -6.97 -30.66
CA ALA A 380 0.20 -6.65 -30.83
C ALA A 380 0.40 -5.25 -31.42
N GLN A 381 -0.35 -4.91 -32.47
CA GLN A 381 -0.33 -3.59 -33.09
C GLN A 381 -0.76 -2.49 -32.11
N ALA A 382 -1.82 -2.70 -31.34
CA ALA A 382 -2.28 -1.74 -30.34
C ALA A 382 -1.25 -1.49 -29.23
N ILE A 383 -0.49 -2.53 -28.82
CA ILE A 383 0.62 -2.38 -27.86
C ILE A 383 1.73 -1.53 -28.45
N ASP A 384 2.11 -1.78 -29.71
CA ASP A 384 3.15 -1.04 -30.41
C ASP A 384 2.79 0.44 -30.59
N ASP A 385 1.56 0.73 -31.00
CA ASP A 385 1.08 2.11 -31.16
C ASP A 385 1.02 2.83 -29.80
N ALA A 386 0.61 2.13 -28.74
CA ALA A 386 0.62 2.66 -27.39
C ALA A 386 2.02 2.89 -26.81
N ARG A 387 3.06 2.21 -27.29
CA ARG A 387 4.45 2.51 -26.91
C ARG A 387 4.95 3.81 -27.52
N ARG A 388 4.45 4.17 -28.72
CA ARG A 388 4.87 5.34 -29.51
C ARG A 388 4.04 6.61 -29.27
N THR A 389 2.91 6.52 -28.56
CA THR A 389 2.07 7.70 -28.28
C THR A 389 2.78 8.76 -27.42
N ASP A 390 2.38 10.01 -27.57
CA ASP A 390 2.86 11.14 -26.75
C ASP A 390 2.14 11.26 -25.40
N ARG A 391 1.09 10.47 -25.18
CA ARG A 391 0.33 10.37 -23.93
C ARG A 391 0.93 9.34 -22.97
N GLU A 392 0.26 9.05 -21.85
CA GLU A 392 0.75 8.05 -20.90
C GLU A 392 0.79 6.64 -21.49
N GLY A 393 -0.20 6.29 -22.31
CA GLY A 393 -0.34 4.96 -22.93
C GLY A 393 -1.80 4.53 -23.01
N VAL A 394 -2.07 3.24 -22.84
CA VAL A 394 -3.42 2.64 -22.91
C VAL A 394 -3.63 1.58 -21.82
N VAL A 395 -4.89 1.24 -21.59
CA VAL A 395 -5.31 0.05 -20.83
C VAL A 395 -6.07 -0.87 -21.80
N LEU A 396 -5.66 -2.14 -21.83
CA LEU A 396 -6.34 -3.22 -22.54
C LEU A 396 -7.30 -3.88 -21.55
N TYR A 397 -8.58 -3.91 -21.90
CA TYR A 397 -9.63 -4.62 -21.18
C TYR A 397 -10.07 -5.82 -22.02
N PHE A 398 -9.67 -7.01 -21.60
CA PHE A 398 -10.12 -8.26 -22.19
C PHE A 398 -11.56 -8.56 -21.74
N ALA A 399 -12.34 -9.23 -22.59
CA ALA A 399 -13.77 -9.48 -22.36
C ALA A 399 -14.04 -10.41 -21.15
N ASP A 400 -13.06 -11.22 -20.76
CA ASP A 400 -13.09 -12.07 -19.57
C ASP A 400 -12.75 -11.32 -18.27
N GLY A 401 -12.46 -10.01 -18.37
CA GLY A 401 -12.13 -9.14 -17.24
C GLY A 401 -10.63 -8.99 -16.97
N TRP A 402 -9.75 -9.66 -17.71
CA TRP A 402 -8.31 -9.43 -17.57
C TRP A 402 -7.93 -8.02 -18.04
N MET A 403 -7.03 -7.37 -17.31
CA MET A 403 -6.59 -6.01 -17.59
C MET A 403 -5.07 -5.93 -17.65
N VAL A 404 -4.56 -5.28 -18.69
CA VAL A 404 -3.13 -5.03 -18.87
C VAL A 404 -2.94 -3.59 -19.32
N LYS A 405 -1.89 -2.92 -18.84
CA LYS A 405 -1.58 -1.55 -19.29
C LYS A 405 -0.33 -1.49 -20.14
N VAL A 406 -0.31 -0.58 -21.09
CA VAL A 406 0.89 -0.21 -21.84
C VAL A 406 1.20 1.23 -21.50
N LYS A 407 2.47 1.53 -21.27
CA LYS A 407 2.93 2.91 -21.12
C LYS A 407 3.79 3.27 -22.31
N SER A 408 3.68 4.52 -22.77
CA SER A 408 4.56 5.02 -23.81
C SER A 408 6.01 5.08 -23.32
N GLU A 409 6.93 4.93 -24.26
CA GLU A 409 8.37 5.04 -24.00
C GLU A 409 8.71 6.42 -23.46
N ARG A 410 8.15 7.46 -24.08
CA ARG A 410 8.27 8.84 -23.64
C ARG A 410 7.80 9.04 -22.20
N TYR A 411 6.63 8.54 -21.82
CA TYR A 411 6.14 8.67 -20.44
C TYR A 411 7.05 7.94 -19.45
N ARG A 412 7.53 6.73 -19.79
CA ARG A 412 8.47 5.99 -18.93
C ARG A 412 9.78 6.77 -18.73
N LEU A 413 10.32 7.36 -19.79
CA LEU A 413 11.54 8.16 -19.75
C LEU A 413 11.38 9.37 -18.83
N VAL A 414 10.37 10.21 -19.07
CA VAL A 414 10.11 11.42 -18.26
C VAL A 414 9.88 11.03 -16.80
N LYS A 415 9.11 9.96 -16.55
CA LYS A 415 8.84 9.46 -15.19
C LYS A 415 10.10 9.01 -14.46
N SER A 416 11.07 8.42 -15.17
CA SER A 416 12.32 7.93 -14.58
C SER A 416 13.18 9.06 -14.00
N LEU A 417 13.07 10.28 -14.53
CA LEU A 417 13.82 11.44 -14.07
C LEU A 417 13.31 12.02 -12.74
N ARG A 418 12.01 11.82 -12.44
CA ARG A 418 11.32 12.47 -11.31
C ARG A 418 12.04 12.33 -9.95
N PRO A 419 12.50 11.15 -9.50
CA PRO A 419 13.10 11.01 -8.17
C PRO A 419 14.41 11.81 -8.02
N LEU A 420 15.20 11.90 -9.09
CA LEU A 420 16.44 12.67 -9.10
C LEU A 420 16.14 14.18 -9.19
N LEU A 421 15.19 14.59 -10.02
CA LEU A 421 14.75 15.99 -10.08
C LEU A 421 14.19 16.47 -8.73
N GLN A 422 13.30 15.71 -8.09
CA GLN A 422 12.79 16.05 -6.76
C GLN A 422 13.90 16.13 -5.71
N ARG A 423 14.93 15.29 -5.81
CA ARG A 423 16.10 15.34 -4.91
C ARG A 423 16.90 16.63 -5.09
N VAL A 424 17.17 17.03 -6.34
CA VAL A 424 18.00 18.19 -6.64
C VAL A 424 17.20 19.48 -6.46
N VAL A 425 16.09 19.60 -7.17
CA VAL A 425 15.30 20.83 -7.27
C VAL A 425 14.57 21.17 -5.97
N LEU A 426 14.01 20.18 -5.27
CA LEU A 426 13.21 20.45 -4.05
C LEU A 426 14.03 20.35 -2.76
N ARG A 427 15.09 19.54 -2.73
CA ARG A 427 15.86 19.25 -1.50
C ARG A 427 17.28 19.81 -1.53
N GLY A 428 17.72 20.42 -2.63
CA GLY A 428 19.07 20.97 -2.79
C GLY A 428 20.18 19.93 -2.67
N ARG A 429 19.87 18.64 -2.88
CA ARG A 429 20.85 17.56 -2.72
C ARG A 429 21.49 17.19 -4.06
N PRO A 430 22.82 17.05 -4.13
CA PRO A 430 23.50 16.74 -5.38
C PRO A 430 23.14 15.35 -5.92
N ILE A 431 23.34 15.20 -7.23
CA ILE A 431 23.25 13.92 -7.95
C ILE A 431 24.53 13.14 -7.66
N ASN A 432 24.42 12.09 -6.84
CA ASN A 432 25.54 11.22 -6.46
C ASN A 432 25.59 9.92 -7.28
N LYS A 433 24.96 9.91 -8.45
CA LYS A 433 24.87 8.76 -9.36
C LYS A 433 25.37 9.15 -10.75
N SER A 434 25.98 8.19 -11.45
CA SER A 434 26.33 8.26 -12.86
C SER A 434 25.36 7.41 -13.70
N GLY A 435 25.31 7.66 -15.01
CA GLY A 435 24.49 6.93 -15.96
C GLY A 435 23.49 7.81 -16.69
N GLU A 436 22.88 7.26 -17.74
CA GLU A 436 22.04 7.98 -18.70
C GLU A 436 20.93 8.82 -18.05
N THR A 437 20.21 8.26 -17.08
CA THR A 437 19.18 9.01 -16.33
C THR A 437 19.76 10.23 -15.60
N ALA A 438 20.95 10.10 -15.00
CA ALA A 438 21.60 11.21 -14.30
C ALA A 438 22.06 12.29 -15.28
N ASP A 439 22.57 11.88 -16.45
CA ASP A 439 23.03 12.79 -17.50
C ASP A 439 21.86 13.56 -18.12
N LEU A 440 20.72 12.90 -18.35
CA LEU A 440 19.47 13.56 -18.76
C LEU A 440 18.96 14.56 -17.73
N VAL A 441 19.01 14.22 -16.43
CA VAL A 441 18.62 15.17 -15.37
C VAL A 441 19.53 16.39 -15.37
N ARG A 442 20.85 16.22 -15.55
CA ARG A 442 21.77 17.36 -15.67
C ARG A 442 21.41 18.22 -16.88
N ALA A 443 21.24 17.61 -18.05
CA ALA A 443 20.86 18.34 -19.26
C ALA A 443 19.54 19.13 -19.10
N VAL A 444 18.53 18.56 -18.42
CA VAL A 444 17.27 19.27 -18.12
C VAL A 444 17.49 20.46 -17.19
N ILE A 445 18.32 20.29 -16.15
CA ILE A 445 18.64 21.36 -15.20
C ILE A 445 19.45 22.47 -15.87
N ASP A 446 20.46 22.11 -16.64
CA ASP A 446 21.32 23.04 -17.38
C ASP A 446 20.49 23.84 -18.39
N TYR A 447 19.64 23.17 -19.17
CA TYR A 447 18.73 23.84 -20.09
C TYR A 447 17.79 24.82 -19.38
N ALA A 448 17.19 24.39 -18.25
CA ALA A 448 16.30 25.25 -17.48
C ALA A 448 17.02 26.45 -16.88
N HIS A 449 18.27 26.28 -16.43
CA HIS A 449 19.10 27.36 -15.93
C HIS A 449 19.46 28.36 -17.05
N ASP A 450 19.90 27.86 -18.21
CA ASP A 450 20.31 28.68 -19.36
C ASP A 450 19.16 29.49 -19.95
N HIS A 451 17.91 29.07 -19.73
CA HIS A 451 16.70 29.71 -20.24
C HIS A 451 15.83 30.35 -19.14
N ASP A 452 16.34 30.51 -17.91
CA ASP A 452 15.62 31.09 -16.76
C ASP A 452 14.23 30.46 -16.50
N MET A 453 14.14 29.14 -16.60
CA MET A 453 12.91 28.37 -16.43
C MET A 453 12.79 27.80 -15.01
N ASP A 454 11.72 28.17 -14.28
CA ASP A 454 11.37 27.47 -13.04
C ASP A 454 10.79 26.08 -13.35
N LEU A 455 11.50 25.03 -12.95
CA LEU A 455 11.08 23.63 -13.08
C LEU A 455 10.04 23.18 -12.04
N THR A 456 9.58 24.07 -11.17
CA THR A 456 8.62 23.74 -10.13
C THR A 456 7.25 24.36 -10.39
N TYR A 457 6.29 23.90 -9.60
CA TYR A 457 5.01 24.57 -9.41
C TYR A 457 4.58 24.42 -7.94
N ARG A 458 3.67 25.29 -7.51
CA ARG A 458 3.06 25.23 -6.17
C ARG A 458 1.78 24.42 -6.24
N ARG A 459 1.68 23.39 -5.41
CA ARG A 459 0.49 22.56 -5.25
C ARG A 459 -0.51 23.28 -4.34
N GLN A 460 -1.50 23.96 -4.92
CA GLN A 460 -2.32 24.95 -4.20
C GLN A 460 -2.99 24.39 -2.93
N ILE A 461 -3.65 23.22 -3.01
CA ILE A 461 -4.34 22.62 -1.86
C ILE A 461 -3.38 22.04 -0.82
N PHE A 462 -2.22 21.53 -1.25
CA PHE A 462 -1.27 20.85 -0.37
C PHE A 462 -0.28 21.81 0.30
N GLY A 463 -0.14 23.05 -0.21
CA GLY A 463 0.77 24.04 0.34
C GLY A 463 2.26 23.76 0.08
N GLU A 464 2.58 22.79 -0.78
CA GLU A 464 3.94 22.33 -1.08
C GLU A 464 4.37 22.70 -2.51
N ARG A 465 5.69 22.62 -2.80
CA ARG A 465 6.21 22.68 -4.18
C ARG A 465 6.50 21.27 -4.68
N ASP A 466 6.27 21.05 -5.97
CA ASP A 466 6.75 19.85 -6.66
C ASP A 466 7.37 20.22 -8.01
N VAL A 467 8.04 19.25 -8.64
CA VAL A 467 8.61 19.39 -9.97
C VAL A 467 7.50 19.34 -11.00
N ASP A 468 7.46 20.32 -11.89
CA ASP A 468 6.54 20.34 -13.03
C ASP A 468 7.06 19.40 -14.12
N MET A 469 6.58 18.15 -14.09
CA MET A 469 7.00 17.12 -15.02
C MET A 469 6.53 17.37 -16.46
N THR A 470 5.55 18.26 -16.68
CA THR A 470 5.14 18.65 -18.04
C THR A 470 6.26 19.44 -18.71
N LYS A 471 6.81 20.44 -18.00
CA LYS A 471 7.98 21.22 -18.46
C LYS A 471 9.19 20.34 -18.72
N VAL A 472 9.45 19.37 -17.84
CA VAL A 472 10.53 18.40 -18.03
C VAL A 472 10.35 17.62 -19.35
N GLY A 473 9.13 17.16 -19.62
CA GLY A 473 8.80 16.47 -20.86
C GLY A 473 8.94 17.35 -22.11
N ASP A 474 8.72 18.66 -22.01
CA ASP A 474 8.90 19.60 -23.11
C ASP A 474 10.38 19.95 -23.34
N ILE A 475 11.17 20.13 -22.28
CA ILE A 475 12.62 20.31 -22.37
C ILE A 475 13.27 19.11 -23.06
N LEU A 476 12.89 17.88 -22.70
CA LEU A 476 13.42 16.68 -23.35
C LEU A 476 13.11 16.64 -24.86
N ARG A 477 11.94 17.12 -25.29
CA ARG A 477 11.63 17.26 -26.72
C ARG A 477 12.54 18.29 -27.39
N LEU A 478 12.74 19.45 -26.76
CA LEU A 478 13.62 20.51 -27.28
C LEU A 478 15.08 20.06 -27.39
N LEU A 479 15.52 19.16 -26.51
CA LEU A 479 16.85 18.55 -26.56
C LEU A 479 16.97 17.41 -27.57
N GLY A 480 15.87 16.98 -28.22
CA GLY A 480 15.86 15.83 -29.13
C GLY A 480 16.04 14.48 -28.41
N ARG A 481 15.63 14.39 -27.13
CA ARG A 481 15.86 13.25 -26.24
C ARG A 481 14.58 12.71 -25.61
N GLY A 482 13.43 12.81 -26.28
CA GLY A 482 12.13 12.49 -25.68
C GLY A 482 11.07 12.01 -26.63
#